data_AF-A0A4R3VHY7-F1
#
_entry.id   AF-A0A4R3VHY7-F1
#
_cell.length_a   1.000
_cell.length_b   1.000
_cell.length_c   1.000
_cell.angle_alpha   90.00
_cell.angle_beta   90.00
_cell.angle_gamma   90.00
#
_symmetry.space_group_name_H-M   'P 1'
#
loop_
_entity.id
_entity.type
_entity.pdbx_description
1 polymer ?
#
loop_
_entity_poly.entity_id
_entity_poly.type
_entity_poly.pdbx_seq_one_letter_code
_entity_poly.pdbx_strand_id
1 'polypeptide(L)'
;MLLPLLRLLGVHSLDLLMLSHRDGDHVGGAATLMQALPVAELRSSLESGHPLRQAGPPAARCEAGQGWTWDGVRFDVLHPTPAHYVAGLKSNDLSCVLRITSASGRRALPAGDLEAGQERLLVQREPDLRADVLLVPHHGSKTSSSAEFLAAVRPVAGLVQAGYRSRFGHPAPPVLARYQAAGIATVASPACGAWRWGSAEPLADARCERALSRRYWSDRVAPAVDPEPAGPPAPGWPEAGEP
;
A
#
# COMPACT_ATOMS: atom_id res chain seq x y z
N MET A 1 15.76 -2.37 -6.16
CA MET A 1 16.83 -3.04 -5.36
C MET A 1 16.17 -3.79 -4.20
N LEU A 2 15.83 -5.07 -4.38
CA LEU A 2 15.15 -5.89 -3.36
C LEU A 2 16.05 -6.99 -2.80
N LEU A 3 16.80 -7.68 -3.66
CA LEU A 3 17.67 -8.78 -3.26
C LEU A 3 18.71 -8.41 -2.18
N PRO A 4 19.43 -7.26 -2.25
CA PRO A 4 20.33 -6.87 -1.17
C PRO A 4 19.63 -6.64 0.17
N LEU A 5 18.41 -6.09 0.15
CA LEU A 5 17.61 -5.87 1.35
C LEU A 5 17.19 -7.20 1.98
N LEU A 6 16.66 -8.13 1.18
CA LEU A 6 16.27 -9.45 1.67
C LEU A 6 17.46 -10.21 2.28
N ARG A 7 18.63 -10.15 1.65
CA ARG A 7 19.87 -10.73 2.21
C ARG A 7 20.28 -10.08 3.52
N LEU A 8 20.20 -8.76 3.63
CA LEU A 8 20.47 -8.04 4.88
C LEU A 8 19.51 -8.45 6.00
N LEU A 9 18.26 -8.74 5.66
CA LEU A 9 17.25 -9.24 6.60
C LEU A 9 17.40 -10.75 6.91
N GLY A 10 18.41 -11.43 6.37
CA GLY A 10 18.61 -12.87 6.57
C GLY A 10 17.56 -13.74 5.88
N VAL A 11 16.86 -13.21 4.87
CA VAL A 11 15.88 -13.96 4.10
C VAL A 11 16.60 -14.81 3.06
N HIS A 12 16.48 -16.13 3.20
CA HIS A 12 17.15 -17.11 2.35
C HIS A 12 16.20 -17.84 1.37
N SER A 13 14.90 -17.78 1.62
CA SER A 13 13.84 -18.32 0.77
C SER A 13 12.56 -17.52 0.96
N LEU A 14 11.62 -17.65 0.03
CA LEU A 14 10.27 -17.08 0.12
C LEU A 14 9.26 -18.20 0.04
N ASP A 15 8.41 -18.34 1.05
CA ASP A 15 7.31 -19.31 1.02
C ASP A 15 6.25 -18.90 -0.02
N LEU A 16 5.99 -17.59 -0.12
CA LEU A 16 5.06 -17.02 -1.07
C LEU A 16 5.57 -15.69 -1.61
N LEU A 17 5.64 -15.56 -2.93
CA LEU A 17 5.78 -14.30 -3.63
C LEU A 17 4.41 -13.89 -4.18
N MET A 18 3.87 -12.76 -3.74
CA MET A 18 2.63 -12.20 -4.29
C MET A 18 2.91 -10.97 -5.17
N LEU A 19 2.42 -10.97 -6.41
CA LEU A 19 2.53 -9.85 -7.35
C LEU A 19 1.13 -9.29 -7.65
N SER A 20 0.91 -8.01 -7.34
CA SER A 20 -0.39 -7.35 -7.42
C SER A 20 -0.97 -7.34 -8.85
N HIS A 21 -0.21 -6.87 -9.83
CA HIS A 21 -0.55 -6.80 -11.26
C HIS A 21 0.73 -6.69 -12.09
N ARG A 22 0.60 -6.56 -13.42
CA ARG A 22 1.71 -6.79 -14.37
C ARG A 22 2.65 -5.60 -14.60
N ASP A 23 2.37 -4.46 -14.00
CA ASP A 23 3.10 -3.22 -14.30
C ASP A 23 4.52 -3.29 -13.74
N GLY A 24 5.46 -2.65 -14.44
CA GLY A 24 6.90 -2.87 -14.23
C GLY A 24 7.41 -2.45 -12.85
N ASP A 25 6.75 -1.49 -12.21
CA ASP A 25 7.02 -1.07 -10.84
C ASP A 25 6.47 -2.01 -9.76
N HIS A 26 5.61 -2.97 -10.14
CA HIS A 26 5.10 -4.05 -9.29
C HIS A 26 5.82 -5.39 -9.54
N VAL A 27 6.16 -5.69 -10.80
CA VAL A 27 6.80 -6.98 -11.17
C VAL A 27 8.30 -6.90 -11.43
N GLY A 28 8.87 -5.70 -11.59
CA GLY A 28 10.20 -5.51 -12.17
C GLY A 28 11.35 -6.20 -11.41
N GLY A 29 11.19 -6.45 -10.12
CA GLY A 29 12.17 -7.20 -9.32
C GLY A 29 11.95 -8.72 -9.28
N ALA A 30 10.80 -9.22 -9.73
CA ALA A 30 10.36 -10.59 -9.48
C ALA A 30 11.26 -11.64 -10.15
N ALA A 31 11.62 -11.45 -11.44
CA ALA A 31 12.51 -12.38 -12.15
C ALA A 31 13.86 -12.53 -11.44
N THR A 32 14.47 -11.40 -11.04
CA THR A 32 15.74 -11.40 -10.29
C THR A 32 15.61 -12.11 -8.95
N LEU A 33 14.50 -11.92 -8.23
CA LEU A 33 14.26 -12.62 -6.96
C LEU A 33 14.13 -14.13 -7.15
N MET A 34 13.30 -14.57 -8.11
CA MET A 34 13.08 -16.00 -8.38
C MET A 34 14.32 -16.72 -8.91
N GLN A 35 15.25 -15.99 -9.54
CA GLN A 35 16.55 -16.54 -9.95
C GLN A 35 17.55 -16.62 -8.79
N ALA A 36 17.43 -15.75 -7.79
CA ALA A 36 18.43 -15.60 -6.73
C ALA A 36 18.05 -16.27 -5.40
N LEU A 37 16.76 -16.56 -5.19
CA LEU A 37 16.21 -17.16 -3.97
C LEU A 37 15.22 -18.27 -4.34
N PRO A 38 15.18 -19.39 -3.60
CA PRO A 38 14.07 -20.34 -3.70
C PRO A 38 12.75 -19.64 -3.35
N VAL A 39 11.76 -19.79 -4.22
CA VAL A 39 10.39 -19.33 -4.00
C VAL A 39 9.48 -20.55 -4.09
N ALA A 40 8.69 -20.85 -3.05
CA ALA A 40 7.86 -22.05 -3.05
C ALA A 40 6.57 -21.86 -3.86
N GLU A 41 5.94 -20.68 -3.79
CA GLU A 41 4.71 -20.37 -4.52
C GLU A 41 4.73 -18.93 -5.07
N LEU A 42 4.16 -18.74 -6.26
CA LEU A 42 3.81 -17.43 -6.82
C LEU A 42 2.29 -17.25 -6.84
N ARG A 43 1.78 -16.19 -6.23
CA ARG A 43 0.38 -15.75 -6.40
C ARG A 43 0.32 -14.42 -7.12
N SER A 44 -0.52 -14.29 -8.13
CA SER A 44 -0.61 -13.03 -8.86
C SER A 44 -1.88 -12.88 -9.67
N SER A 45 -2.13 -11.67 -10.17
CA SER A 45 -3.17 -11.44 -11.18
C SER A 45 -2.67 -11.54 -12.62
N LEU A 46 -1.42 -11.96 -12.83
CA LEU A 46 -0.79 -12.03 -14.14
C LEU A 46 -1.52 -13.03 -15.06
N GLU A 47 -1.61 -12.66 -16.33
CA GLU A 47 -2.20 -13.47 -17.38
C GLU A 47 -1.48 -14.83 -17.49
N SER A 48 -2.18 -15.89 -17.91
CA SER A 48 -1.58 -17.25 -18.01
C SER A 48 -0.36 -17.32 -18.93
N GLY A 49 -0.30 -16.45 -19.94
CA GLY A 49 0.83 -16.32 -20.85
C GLY A 49 2.02 -15.51 -20.30
N HIS A 50 1.93 -14.94 -19.09
CA HIS A 50 2.96 -14.04 -18.59
C HIS A 50 4.26 -14.81 -18.27
N PRO A 51 5.45 -14.37 -18.74
CA PRO A 51 6.71 -15.11 -18.57
C PRO A 51 7.04 -15.48 -17.12
N LEU A 52 6.76 -14.58 -16.17
CA LEU A 52 6.98 -14.84 -14.73
C LEU A 52 6.16 -16.02 -14.19
N ARG A 53 5.00 -16.34 -14.80
CA ARG A 53 4.20 -17.50 -14.41
C ARG A 53 4.69 -18.80 -15.07
N GLN A 54 5.30 -18.71 -16.24
CA GLN A 54 5.76 -19.87 -17.00
C GLN A 54 7.14 -20.36 -16.56
N ALA A 55 8.04 -19.42 -16.26
CA ALA A 55 9.42 -19.71 -15.89
C ALA A 55 9.66 -19.74 -14.37
N GLY A 56 8.61 -19.53 -13.58
CA GLY A 56 8.67 -19.37 -12.13
C GLY A 56 8.31 -20.63 -11.34
N PRO A 57 8.15 -20.49 -10.01
CA PRO A 57 7.62 -21.54 -9.14
C PRO A 57 6.15 -21.84 -9.47
N PRO A 58 5.53 -22.86 -8.84
CA PRO A 58 4.09 -23.10 -8.96
C PRO A 58 3.29 -21.80 -8.81
N ALA A 59 2.53 -21.45 -9.85
CA ALA A 59 1.89 -20.15 -9.99
C ALA A 59 0.36 -20.25 -9.94
N ALA A 60 -0.26 -19.63 -8.93
CA ALA A 60 -1.70 -19.52 -8.77
C ALA A 60 -2.18 -18.08 -9.00
N ARG A 61 -3.48 -17.94 -9.31
CA ARG A 61 -4.12 -16.62 -9.30
C ARG A 61 -4.34 -16.15 -7.86
N CYS A 62 -4.18 -14.86 -7.62
CA CYS A 62 -4.72 -14.25 -6.41
C CYS A 62 -6.23 -14.08 -6.61
N GLU A 63 -7.06 -14.79 -5.86
CA GLU A 63 -8.51 -14.75 -6.07
C GLU A 63 -9.23 -14.44 -4.77
N ALA A 64 -10.24 -13.57 -4.85
CA ALA A 64 -11.08 -13.18 -3.74
C ALA A 64 -11.68 -14.41 -3.05
N GLY A 65 -11.58 -14.46 -1.72
CA GLY A 65 -12.01 -15.61 -0.91
C GLY A 65 -10.89 -16.60 -0.58
N GLN A 66 -9.73 -16.51 -1.24
CA GLN A 66 -8.53 -17.21 -0.77
C GLN A 66 -8.04 -16.60 0.54
N GLY A 67 -7.52 -17.43 1.44
CA GLY A 67 -6.82 -16.95 2.62
C GLY A 67 -6.05 -18.04 3.33
N TRP A 68 -5.06 -17.63 4.10
CA TRP A 68 -4.16 -18.52 4.83
C TRP A 68 -3.71 -17.85 6.13
N THR A 69 -3.17 -18.66 7.05
CA THR A 69 -2.59 -18.17 8.30
C THR A 69 -1.13 -18.56 8.34
N TRP A 70 -0.26 -17.63 8.71
CA TRP A 70 1.16 -17.85 8.88
C TRP A 70 1.61 -17.21 10.19
N ASP A 71 2.13 -18.00 11.13
CA ASP A 71 2.58 -17.56 12.46
C ASP A 71 1.59 -16.65 13.19
N GLY A 72 0.31 -17.01 13.16
CA GLY A 72 -0.78 -16.25 13.80
C GLY A 72 -1.23 -14.99 13.04
N VAL A 73 -0.64 -14.71 11.88
CA VAL A 73 -1.07 -13.63 10.97
C VAL A 73 -2.01 -14.21 9.91
N ARG A 74 -3.22 -13.66 9.81
CA ARG A 74 -4.22 -14.03 8.80
C ARG A 74 -4.06 -13.17 7.56
N PHE A 75 -4.07 -13.81 6.40
CA PHE A 75 -4.05 -13.19 5.09
C PHE A 75 -5.33 -13.55 4.35
N ASP A 76 -6.05 -12.56 3.83
CA ASP A 76 -7.22 -12.73 2.98
C ASP A 76 -7.04 -11.98 1.66
N VAL A 77 -7.17 -12.67 0.53
CA VAL A 77 -7.25 -12.01 -0.78
C VAL A 77 -8.69 -11.53 -0.96
N LEU A 78 -8.85 -10.22 -1.17
CA LEU A 78 -10.15 -9.59 -1.33
C LEU A 78 -10.50 -9.32 -2.79
N HIS A 79 -9.51 -9.30 -3.68
CA HIS A 79 -9.66 -8.95 -5.09
C HIS A 79 -8.44 -9.48 -5.88
N PRO A 80 -8.58 -9.86 -7.17
CA PRO A 80 -9.78 -9.91 -8.02
C PRO A 80 -10.72 -11.10 -7.76
N THR A 81 -11.95 -11.03 -8.27
CA THR A 81 -12.84 -12.21 -8.32
C THR A 81 -12.57 -13.04 -9.58
N PRO A 82 -13.00 -14.33 -9.66
CA PRO A 82 -12.88 -15.11 -10.88
C PRO A 82 -13.51 -14.43 -12.12
N ALA A 83 -14.63 -13.70 -11.93
CA ALA A 83 -15.30 -12.96 -12.99
C ALA A 83 -14.45 -11.81 -13.54
N HIS A 84 -13.63 -11.16 -12.72
CA HIS A 84 -12.76 -10.06 -13.15
C HIS A 84 -11.71 -10.52 -14.17
N TYR A 85 -11.20 -11.75 -14.03
CA TYR A 85 -10.20 -12.30 -14.95
C TYR A 85 -10.72 -12.56 -16.36
N VAL A 86 -12.03 -12.69 -16.55
CA VAL A 86 -12.65 -12.87 -17.87
C VAL A 86 -13.32 -11.59 -18.40
N ALA A 87 -13.39 -10.53 -17.58
CA ALA A 87 -14.03 -9.27 -17.92
C ALA A 87 -13.16 -8.32 -18.75
N GLY A 88 -11.90 -8.70 -19.07
CA GLY A 88 -11.01 -7.86 -19.87
C GLY A 88 -10.58 -6.56 -19.18
N LEU A 89 -10.48 -6.56 -17.86
CA LEU A 89 -10.07 -5.40 -17.07
C LEU A 89 -8.61 -5.01 -17.35
N LYS A 90 -8.30 -3.74 -17.09
CA LYS A 90 -6.92 -3.23 -17.14
C LYS A 90 -6.09 -3.88 -16.03
N SER A 91 -4.77 -3.84 -16.20
CA SER A 91 -3.78 -4.33 -15.24
C SER A 91 -4.03 -3.81 -13.81
N ASN A 92 -4.16 -2.49 -13.66
CA ASN A 92 -4.43 -1.83 -12.37
C ASN A 92 -5.71 -2.32 -11.70
N ASP A 93 -6.77 -2.45 -12.49
CA ASP A 93 -8.09 -2.96 -12.08
C ASP A 93 -8.08 -4.48 -11.80
N LEU A 94 -6.96 -5.18 -12.02
CA LEU A 94 -6.71 -6.55 -11.60
C LEU A 94 -5.75 -6.64 -10.41
N SER A 95 -5.40 -5.53 -9.76
CA SER A 95 -4.52 -5.54 -8.59
C SER A 95 -4.99 -6.52 -7.51
N CYS A 96 -4.12 -7.43 -7.07
CA CYS A 96 -4.38 -8.22 -5.88
C CYS A 96 -4.54 -7.29 -4.68
N VAL A 97 -5.69 -7.34 -4.03
CA VAL A 97 -5.92 -6.65 -2.75
C VAL A 97 -5.82 -7.67 -1.64
N LEU A 98 -4.94 -7.41 -0.68
CA LEU A 98 -4.64 -8.31 0.42
C LEU A 98 -4.99 -7.64 1.74
N ARG A 99 -5.80 -8.29 2.58
CA ARG A 99 -5.95 -7.90 3.98
C ARG A 99 -5.03 -8.76 4.83
N ILE A 100 -4.16 -8.10 5.58
CA ILE A 100 -3.25 -8.74 6.53
C ILE A 100 -3.76 -8.40 7.94
N THR A 101 -4.07 -9.39 8.75
CA THR A 101 -4.54 -9.23 10.13
C THR A 101 -3.56 -9.91 11.08
N SER A 102 -2.92 -9.15 11.96
CA SER A 102 -2.02 -9.69 12.98
C SER A 102 -2.78 -10.50 14.04
N ALA A 103 -2.05 -11.26 14.84
CA ALA A 103 -2.61 -11.95 16.02
C ALA A 103 -3.26 -10.98 17.02
N SER A 104 -2.80 -9.73 17.09
CA SER A 104 -3.39 -8.65 17.91
C SER A 104 -4.62 -7.98 17.27
N GLY A 105 -5.05 -8.43 16.08
CA GLY A 105 -6.19 -7.87 15.35
C GLY A 105 -5.89 -6.60 14.54
N ARG A 106 -4.63 -6.14 14.51
CA ARG A 106 -4.20 -5.00 13.69
C ARG A 106 -4.18 -5.37 12.23
N ARG A 107 -4.56 -4.43 11.36
CA ARG A 107 -4.79 -4.69 9.94
C ARG A 107 -3.99 -3.77 9.03
N ALA A 108 -3.43 -4.35 7.98
CA ALA A 108 -2.85 -3.62 6.86
C ALA A 108 -3.54 -4.02 5.54
N LEU A 109 -3.67 -3.07 4.62
CA LEU A 109 -4.31 -3.28 3.32
C LEU A 109 -3.39 -2.84 2.18
N PRO A 110 -2.55 -3.74 1.64
CA PRO A 110 -1.98 -3.60 0.31
C PRO A 110 -3.06 -3.69 -0.78
N ALA A 111 -3.32 -2.58 -1.46
CA ALA A 111 -4.35 -2.48 -2.50
C ALA A 111 -3.81 -2.46 -3.94
N GLY A 112 -2.49 -2.49 -4.12
CA GLY A 112 -1.86 -2.34 -5.43
C GLY A 112 -2.27 -1.01 -6.09
N ASP A 113 -2.61 -1.06 -7.37
CA ASP A 113 -3.00 0.12 -8.15
C ASP A 113 -4.50 0.14 -8.46
N LEU A 114 -5.32 -0.51 -7.60
CA LEU A 114 -6.77 -0.57 -7.77
C LEU A 114 -7.35 0.84 -8.02
N GLU A 115 -8.14 1.01 -9.09
CA GLU A 115 -8.76 2.29 -9.43
C GLU A 115 -10.20 2.39 -8.92
N ALA A 116 -10.72 3.62 -8.90
CA ALA A 116 -11.99 3.99 -8.27
C ALA A 116 -13.20 3.09 -8.66
N GLY A 117 -13.23 2.59 -9.90
CA GLY A 117 -14.27 1.66 -10.34
C GLY A 117 -14.27 0.35 -9.55
N GLN A 118 -13.10 -0.27 -9.39
CA GLN A 118 -12.95 -1.51 -8.63
C GLN A 118 -12.95 -1.28 -7.12
N GLU A 119 -12.48 -0.12 -6.66
CA GLU A 119 -12.65 0.30 -5.26
C GLU A 119 -14.12 0.30 -4.83
N ARG A 120 -15.00 0.89 -5.65
CA ARG A 120 -16.44 0.94 -5.37
C ARG A 120 -17.05 -0.47 -5.30
N LEU A 121 -16.71 -1.33 -6.25
CA LEU A 121 -17.18 -2.73 -6.26
C LEU A 121 -16.66 -3.52 -5.04
N LEU A 122 -15.42 -3.25 -4.63
CA LEU A 122 -14.84 -3.85 -3.44
C LEU A 122 -15.59 -3.40 -2.17
N VAL A 123 -15.89 -2.10 -2.03
CA VAL A 123 -16.68 -1.56 -0.90
C VAL A 123 -18.08 -2.19 -0.83
N GLN A 124 -18.72 -2.43 -1.97
CA GLN A 124 -20.04 -3.06 -2.00
C GLN A 124 -20.01 -4.55 -1.60
N ARG A 125 -18.94 -5.26 -1.96
CA ARG A 125 -18.81 -6.71 -1.68
C ARG A 125 -18.29 -7.00 -0.28
N GLU A 126 -17.38 -6.18 0.23
CA GLU A 126 -16.65 -6.45 1.47
C GLU A 126 -17.21 -5.59 2.62
N PRO A 127 -18.00 -6.17 3.55
CA PRO A 127 -18.68 -5.40 4.59
C PRO A 127 -17.73 -4.84 5.66
N ASP A 128 -16.54 -5.43 5.81
CA ASP A 128 -15.50 -4.95 6.74
C ASP A 128 -14.15 -4.79 6.02
N LEU A 129 -13.95 -3.60 5.45
CA LEU A 129 -12.69 -3.17 4.84
C LEU A 129 -11.77 -2.42 5.80
N ARG A 130 -12.09 -2.36 7.10
CA ARG A 130 -11.29 -1.57 8.04
C ARG A 130 -9.84 -2.04 8.07
N ALA A 131 -8.90 -1.10 8.00
CA ALA A 131 -7.47 -1.33 8.20
C ALA A 131 -6.87 -0.24 9.08
N ASP A 132 -5.81 -0.53 9.84
CA ASP A 132 -5.02 0.50 10.52
C ASP A 132 -4.09 1.22 9.55
N VAL A 133 -3.51 0.46 8.61
CA VAL A 133 -2.57 0.94 7.61
C VAL A 133 -3.08 0.63 6.20
N LEU A 134 -3.17 1.66 5.36
CA LEU A 134 -3.44 1.52 3.94
C LEU A 134 -2.15 1.78 3.16
N LEU A 135 -1.71 0.83 2.34
CA LEU A 135 -0.75 1.18 1.28
C LEU A 135 -1.54 1.90 0.21
N VAL A 136 -1.24 3.18 0.03
CA VAL A 136 -2.04 4.10 -0.78
C VAL A 136 -2.12 3.56 -2.21
N PRO A 137 -3.34 3.26 -2.72
CA PRO A 137 -3.51 2.71 -4.04
C PRO A 137 -2.85 3.56 -5.11
N HIS A 138 -2.21 2.90 -6.08
CA HIS A 138 -1.69 3.53 -7.30
C HIS A 138 -0.75 4.70 -7.02
N HIS A 139 0.08 4.54 -5.98
CA HIS A 139 1.06 5.53 -5.53
C HIS A 139 0.45 6.91 -5.17
N GLY A 140 -0.87 6.99 -5.00
CA GLY A 140 -1.60 8.24 -4.85
C GLY A 140 -1.96 8.90 -6.19
N SER A 141 -2.27 8.12 -7.22
CA SER A 141 -2.84 8.61 -8.48
C SER A 141 -4.24 9.21 -8.30
N LYS A 142 -4.59 10.20 -9.14
CA LYS A 142 -5.93 10.80 -9.16
C LYS A 142 -7.06 9.82 -9.50
N THR A 143 -6.73 8.65 -10.06
CA THR A 143 -7.68 7.60 -10.46
C THR A 143 -8.07 6.64 -9.33
N SER A 144 -7.43 6.77 -8.16
CA SER A 144 -7.63 5.89 -7.00
C SER A 144 -7.82 6.68 -5.71
N SER A 145 -7.98 5.97 -4.59
CA SER A 145 -8.33 6.51 -3.28
C SER A 145 -9.60 7.37 -3.34
N SER A 146 -10.70 6.81 -3.85
CA SER A 146 -12.02 7.44 -3.82
C SER A 146 -12.48 7.72 -2.39
N ALA A 147 -13.33 8.72 -2.20
CA ALA A 147 -13.86 9.07 -0.88
C ALA A 147 -14.65 7.92 -0.25
N GLU A 148 -15.43 7.21 -1.06
CA GLU A 148 -16.20 6.01 -0.66
C GLU A 148 -15.26 4.92 -0.11
N PHE A 149 -14.15 4.66 -0.79
CA PHE A 149 -13.14 3.68 -0.37
C PHE A 149 -12.44 4.09 0.93
N LEU A 150 -11.99 5.34 1.03
CA LEU A 150 -11.34 5.83 2.25
C LEU A 150 -12.29 5.80 3.46
N ALA A 151 -13.57 6.11 3.25
CA ALA A 151 -14.60 6.03 4.29
C ALA A 151 -14.92 4.59 4.73
N ALA A 152 -14.76 3.61 3.85
CA ALA A 152 -14.90 2.19 4.20
C ALA A 152 -13.67 1.67 4.96
N VAL A 153 -12.47 1.97 4.45
CA VAL A 153 -11.20 1.48 5.02
C VAL A 153 -10.84 2.16 6.34
N ARG A 154 -11.12 3.46 6.49
CA ARG A 154 -10.77 4.29 7.67
C ARG A 154 -9.37 4.01 8.23
N PRO A 155 -8.31 4.10 7.41
CA PRO A 155 -6.97 3.89 7.89
C PRO A 155 -6.54 5.00 8.84
N VAL A 156 -5.70 4.65 9.81
CA VAL A 156 -5.04 5.63 10.67
C VAL A 156 -3.86 6.25 9.91
N ALA A 157 -3.14 5.45 9.11
CA ALA A 157 -2.05 5.91 8.27
C ALA A 157 -2.15 5.39 6.82
N GLY A 158 -1.88 6.27 5.86
CA GLY A 158 -1.66 5.96 4.45
C GLY A 158 -0.17 5.97 4.10
N LEU A 159 0.37 4.87 3.58
CA LEU A 159 1.75 4.79 3.09
C LEU A 159 1.81 4.97 1.57
N VAL A 160 2.37 6.10 1.13
CA VAL A 160 2.54 6.45 -0.28
C VAL A 160 3.87 5.91 -0.81
N GLN A 161 3.80 5.08 -1.85
CA GLN A 161 4.94 4.41 -2.48
C GLN A 161 5.39 5.11 -3.77
N ALA A 162 5.48 6.44 -3.77
CA ALA A 162 5.90 7.22 -4.95
C ALA A 162 7.40 7.56 -4.93
N GLY A 163 8.05 7.62 -6.10
CA GLY A 163 9.44 8.10 -6.20
C GLY A 163 9.59 9.60 -5.88
N TYR A 164 10.80 10.02 -5.46
CA TYR A 164 11.11 11.45 -5.30
C TYR A 164 10.89 12.19 -6.62
N ARG A 165 10.14 13.30 -6.58
CA ARG A 165 9.71 14.05 -7.78
C ARG A 165 9.17 13.12 -8.87
N SER A 166 8.26 12.23 -8.48
CA SER A 166 7.61 11.27 -9.39
C SER A 166 7.26 11.93 -10.72
N ARG A 167 7.73 11.34 -11.83
CA ARG A 167 7.43 11.82 -13.19
C ARG A 167 5.94 11.84 -13.53
N PHE A 168 5.14 11.08 -12.77
CA PHE A 168 3.69 11.00 -12.91
C PHE A 168 2.95 12.02 -12.02
N GLY A 169 3.68 12.81 -11.23
CA GLY A 169 3.10 13.77 -10.29
C GLY A 169 2.43 13.11 -9.08
N HIS A 170 2.93 11.94 -8.66
CA HIS A 170 2.42 11.19 -7.51
C HIS A 170 3.20 11.48 -6.21
N PRO A 171 2.52 11.50 -5.04
CA PRO A 171 1.06 11.50 -4.90
C PRO A 171 0.43 12.79 -5.44
N ALA A 172 -0.72 12.68 -6.09
CA ALA A 172 -1.40 13.82 -6.69
C ALA A 172 -1.99 14.73 -5.59
N PRO A 173 -1.90 16.07 -5.69
CA PRO A 173 -2.43 16.97 -4.66
C PRO A 173 -3.91 16.75 -4.31
N PRO A 174 -4.83 16.48 -5.27
CA PRO A 174 -6.22 16.16 -4.94
C PRO A 174 -6.40 14.87 -4.12
N VAL A 175 -5.45 13.92 -4.22
CA VAL A 175 -5.47 12.69 -3.42
C VAL A 175 -5.04 13.00 -2.00
N LEU A 176 -3.93 13.71 -1.82
CA LEU A 176 -3.48 14.14 -0.48
C LEU A 176 -4.56 14.97 0.24
N ALA A 177 -5.23 15.86 -0.48
CA ALA A 177 -6.35 16.63 0.06
C ALA A 177 -7.50 15.74 0.56
N ARG A 178 -7.80 14.62 -0.11
CA ARG A 178 -8.80 13.64 0.36
C ARG A 178 -8.35 12.92 1.63
N TYR A 179 -7.09 12.50 1.71
CA TYR A 179 -6.55 11.89 2.93
C TYR A 179 -6.59 12.87 4.11
N GLN A 180 -6.18 14.12 3.89
CA GLN A 180 -6.23 15.17 4.91
C GLN A 180 -7.67 15.46 5.35
N ALA A 181 -8.61 15.61 4.42
CA ALA A 181 -10.03 15.83 4.74
C ALA A 181 -10.66 14.66 5.51
N ALA A 182 -10.16 13.44 5.30
CA ALA A 182 -10.57 12.25 6.05
C ALA A 182 -9.84 12.08 7.39
N GLY A 183 -8.93 12.99 7.76
CA GLY A 183 -8.13 12.91 8.99
C GLY A 183 -7.08 11.79 8.98
N ILE A 184 -6.64 11.36 7.79
CA ILE A 184 -5.71 10.24 7.62
C ILE A 184 -4.30 10.81 7.44
N ALA A 185 -3.38 10.42 8.34
CA ALA A 185 -1.97 10.77 8.21
C ALA A 185 -1.35 10.10 6.97
N THR A 186 -0.50 10.79 6.22
CA THR A 186 0.20 10.20 5.08
C THR A 186 1.71 10.21 5.26
N VAL A 187 2.34 9.07 4.99
CA VAL A 187 3.80 8.93 5.00
C VAL A 187 4.23 8.57 3.59
N ALA A 188 5.23 9.25 3.04
CA ALA A 188 5.75 8.97 1.70
C ALA A 188 7.17 8.40 1.76
N SER A 189 7.42 7.37 0.94
CA SER A 189 8.72 6.69 0.88
C SER A 189 9.91 7.61 0.57
N PRO A 190 9.82 8.70 -0.24
CA PRO A 190 10.97 9.57 -0.48
C PRO A 190 11.46 10.29 0.77
N ALA A 191 10.53 10.73 1.63
CA ALA A 191 10.83 11.42 2.88
C ALA A 191 11.19 10.45 4.00
N CYS A 192 10.58 9.27 4.00
CA CYS A 192 10.74 8.28 5.06
C CYS A 192 11.92 7.31 4.85
N GLY A 193 12.26 7.03 3.59
CA GLY A 193 13.06 5.85 3.24
C GLY A 193 12.19 4.60 3.38
N ALA A 194 12.54 3.74 4.33
CA ALA A 194 11.66 2.66 4.77
C ALA A 194 10.82 3.12 5.97
N TRP A 195 9.51 2.91 5.90
CA TRP A 195 8.62 3.06 7.04
C TRP A 195 8.50 1.71 7.76
N ARG A 196 8.75 1.68 9.06
CA ARG A 196 8.78 0.46 9.87
C ARG A 196 7.78 0.57 11.00
N TRP A 197 6.93 -0.44 11.13
CA TRP A 197 5.98 -0.58 12.22
C TRP A 197 5.81 -2.05 12.57
N GLY A 198 5.72 -2.37 13.85
CA GLY A 198 5.39 -3.70 14.36
C GLY A 198 3.98 -3.69 14.92
N SER A 199 3.16 -4.68 14.56
CA SER A 199 1.74 -4.76 14.97
C SER A 199 1.51 -5.00 16.47
N ALA A 200 2.57 -5.31 17.22
CA ALA A 200 2.58 -5.35 18.69
C ALA A 200 2.69 -3.93 19.31
N GLU A 201 3.19 -2.96 18.55
CA GLU A 201 3.44 -1.59 19.00
C GLU A 201 2.31 -0.65 18.54
N PRO A 202 2.06 0.46 19.27
CA PRO A 202 1.22 1.54 18.79
C PRO A 202 1.66 2.05 17.42
N LEU A 203 0.72 2.43 16.56
CA LEU A 203 1.06 2.96 15.24
C LEU A 203 1.86 4.28 15.32
N ALA A 204 1.67 5.05 16.39
CA ALA A 204 2.45 6.25 16.69
C ALA A 204 3.95 5.96 16.86
N ASP A 205 4.33 4.71 17.15
CA ASP A 205 5.72 4.29 17.29
C ASP A 205 6.38 3.87 15.97
N ALA A 206 5.65 3.99 14.85
CA ALA A 206 6.26 3.77 13.55
C ALA A 206 7.45 4.70 13.31
N ARG A 207 8.49 4.18 12.63
CA ARG A 207 9.76 4.89 12.42
C ARG A 207 10.07 5.00 10.94
N CYS A 208 10.70 6.11 10.58
CA CYS A 208 11.27 6.32 9.26
C CYS A 208 12.77 6.07 9.27
N GLU A 209 13.26 5.25 8.34
CA GLU A 209 14.69 4.92 8.21
C GLU A 209 15.55 6.18 8.01
N ARG A 210 15.06 7.17 7.26
CA ARG A 210 15.75 8.46 7.10
C ARG A 210 15.84 9.28 8.38
N ALA A 211 15.00 9.01 9.39
CA ALA A 211 15.11 9.61 10.71
C ALA A 211 16.11 8.85 11.60
N LEU A 212 16.14 7.51 11.50
CA LEU A 212 17.05 6.65 12.27
C LEU A 212 18.50 6.72 11.80
N SER A 213 18.71 6.72 10.49
CA SER A 213 20.02 6.70 9.84
C SER A 213 20.44 8.08 9.31
N ARG A 214 20.04 9.16 10.00
CA ARG A 214 20.32 10.54 9.59
C ARG A 214 21.82 10.76 9.40
N ARG A 215 22.21 11.18 8.20
CA ARG A 215 23.58 11.65 7.90
C ARG A 215 23.54 13.12 7.54
N TYR A 216 24.59 13.87 7.86
CA TYR A 216 24.63 15.33 7.64
C TYR A 216 24.44 15.73 6.17
N TRP A 217 24.71 14.83 5.22
CA TRP A 217 24.55 15.02 3.78
C TRP A 217 23.22 14.51 3.21
N SER A 218 22.26 14.14 4.06
CA SER A 218 20.95 13.66 3.60
C SER A 218 20.03 14.84 3.30
N ASP A 219 19.65 15.02 2.03
CA ASP A 219 18.71 16.08 1.63
C ASP A 219 17.38 15.97 2.39
N ARG A 220 16.87 17.12 2.82
CA ARG A 220 15.53 17.23 3.42
C ARG A 220 14.47 17.11 2.32
N VAL A 221 13.83 15.95 2.22
CA VAL A 221 12.60 15.82 1.44
C VAL A 221 11.44 16.12 2.38
N ALA A 222 10.61 17.10 2.02
CA ALA A 222 9.43 17.45 2.81
C ALA A 222 8.48 16.25 2.94
N PRO A 223 7.84 16.04 4.12
CA PRO A 223 6.80 15.03 4.27
C PRO A 223 5.61 15.32 3.36
N ALA A 224 4.86 14.28 2.97
CA ALA A 224 3.72 14.44 2.07
C ALA A 224 2.54 15.19 2.74
N VAL A 225 2.27 14.92 4.02
CA VAL A 225 1.44 15.71 4.95
C VAL A 225 1.84 15.28 6.37
N ASP A 226 2.14 16.20 7.29
CA ASP A 226 2.44 15.87 8.69
C ASP A 226 1.17 15.50 9.48
N PRO A 227 1.24 14.53 10.42
CA PRO A 227 0.18 14.28 11.38
C PRO A 227 0.27 15.31 12.52
N GLU A 228 0.04 16.59 12.26
CA GLU A 228 -0.35 17.45 13.37
C GLU A 228 -1.85 17.26 13.65
N PRO A 229 -2.27 17.02 14.90
CA PRO A 229 -3.68 17.10 15.25
C PRO A 229 -4.12 18.54 14.98
N ALA A 230 -5.24 18.71 14.27
CA ALA A 230 -5.85 20.01 14.08
C ALA A 230 -6.04 20.68 15.45
N GLY A 231 -5.18 21.65 15.76
CA GLY A 231 -5.34 22.47 16.96
C GLY A 231 -6.68 23.21 16.89
N PRO A 232 -7.29 23.53 18.03
CA PRO A 232 -8.52 24.32 18.04
C PRO A 232 -8.29 25.65 17.29
N PRO A 233 -9.29 26.16 16.57
CA PRO A 233 -9.17 27.42 15.85
C PRO A 233 -8.75 28.52 16.84
N ALA A 234 -7.76 29.33 16.45
CA ALA A 234 -7.31 30.45 17.23
C ALA A 234 -8.51 31.36 17.59
N PRO A 235 -8.62 31.86 18.82
CA PRO A 235 -9.68 32.78 19.19
C PRO A 235 -9.60 34.03 18.31
N GLY A 236 -10.70 34.32 17.61
CA GLY A 236 -10.83 35.49 16.76
C GLY A 236 -10.62 36.78 17.57
N TRP A 237 -9.84 37.69 17.00
CA TRP A 237 -9.67 39.04 17.55
C TRP A 237 -11.01 39.79 17.45
N PRO A 238 -11.43 40.55 18.48
CA PRO A 238 -12.62 41.37 18.38
C PRO A 238 -12.41 42.48 17.35
N GLU A 239 -13.38 42.64 16.46
CA GLU A 239 -13.42 43.76 15.50
C GLU A 239 -13.42 45.09 16.27
N ALA A 240 -12.50 45.96 15.88
CA ALA A 240 -12.45 47.33 16.36
C ALA A 240 -13.69 48.07 15.83
N GLY A 241 -14.57 48.48 16.73
CA GLY A 241 -15.59 49.48 16.42
C GLY A 241 -14.93 50.83 16.16
N GLU A 242 -15.24 51.41 15.00
CA GLU A 242 -14.96 52.81 14.66
C GLU A 242 -16.17 53.71 15.04
N PRO A 243 -15.94 55.02 15.22
CA PRO A 243 -16.56 55.86 16.26
C PRO A 243 -18.02 56.29 16.04
#